data_AF-A0A662XRT4-F1
#
_entry.id   AF-A0A662XRT4-F1
#
_cell.length_a   1.000
_cell.length_b   1.000
_cell.length_c   1.000
_cell.angle_alpha   90.00
_cell.angle_beta   90.00
_cell.angle_gamma   90.00
#
_symmetry.space_group_name_H-M   'P 1'
#
loop_
_entity.id
_entity.type
_entity.pdbx_description
1 polymer ?
#
loop_
_entity_poly.entity_id
_entity_poly.type
_entity_poly.pdbx_seq_one_letter_code
_entity_poly.pdbx_strand_id
1 'polypeptide(L)' 'AETIYTLVEVMSYHSKLPCFEAGVAGRLAGLRDRLFLNMPEEKVAVSIRSMVERSYDHFGTTKYDQFQVFSNGIAK' A
#
# COMPACT_ATOMS: atom_id res chain seq x y z
N ALA A 1 5.33 -14.89 3.12
CA ALA A 1 5.32 -13.80 2.12
C ALA A 1 5.62 -14.33 0.71
N GLU A 2 6.70 -15.11 0.53
CA GLU A 2 7.05 -15.74 -0.76
C GLU A 2 5.91 -16.55 -1.40
N THR A 3 5.18 -17.37 -0.63
CA THR A 3 4.04 -18.15 -1.17
C THR A 3 2.97 -17.27 -1.82
N ILE A 4 2.70 -16.10 -1.26
CA ILE A 4 1.71 -15.15 -1.82
C ILE A 4 2.26 -14.54 -3.12
N TYR A 5 3.54 -14.17 -3.13
CA TYR A 5 4.19 -13.65 -4.34
C TYR A 5 4.12 -14.67 -5.48
N THR A 6 4.55 -15.92 -5.23
CA THR A 6 4.52 -17.00 -6.22
C THR A 6 3.10 -17.30 -6.70
N LEU A 7 2.11 -17.32 -5.80
CA LEU A 7 0.71 -17.51 -6.18
C LEU A 7 0.25 -16.42 -7.16
N VAL A 8 0.51 -15.16 -6.85
CA VAL A 8 0.10 -14.04 -7.72
C VAL A 8 0.88 -14.03 -9.04
N GLU A 9 2.15 -14.43 -9.03
CA GLU A 9 2.95 -14.63 -10.23
C GLU A 9 2.32 -15.68 -11.16
N VAL A 10 1.95 -16.84 -10.64
CA VAL A 10 1.25 -17.88 -11.41
C VAL A 10 -0.12 -17.38 -11.91
N MET A 11 -0.89 -16.73 -11.04
CA MET A 11 -2.22 -16.19 -11.40
C MET A 11 -2.16 -15.08 -12.45
N SER A 12 -1.01 -14.40 -12.58
CA SER A 12 -0.84 -13.34 -13.57
C SER A 12 -0.70 -13.87 -15.01
N TYR A 13 -0.31 -15.15 -15.16
CA TYR A 13 -0.12 -15.78 -16.46
C TYR A 13 -1.45 -15.90 -17.23
N HIS A 14 -1.53 -15.23 -18.39
CA HIS A 14 -2.76 -15.10 -19.21
C HIS A 14 -3.98 -14.57 -18.45
N SER A 15 -3.76 -13.82 -17.37
CA SER A 15 -4.84 -13.26 -16.57
C SER A 15 -5.61 -12.20 -17.34
N LYS A 16 -6.93 -12.26 -17.30
CA LYS A 16 -7.84 -11.24 -17.86
C LYS A 16 -8.24 -10.17 -16.83
N LEU A 17 -7.57 -10.14 -15.67
CA LEU A 17 -7.87 -9.16 -14.64
C LEU A 17 -7.29 -7.80 -15.04
N PRO A 18 -8.07 -6.70 -14.95
CA PRO A 18 -7.64 -5.37 -15.35
C PRO A 18 -6.36 -4.89 -14.67
N CYS A 19 -6.08 -5.38 -13.46
CA CYS A 19 -4.87 -5.03 -12.75
C CYS A 19 -3.58 -5.48 -13.46
N PHE A 20 -3.63 -6.54 -14.28
CA PHE A 20 -2.48 -7.05 -15.03
C PHE A 20 -2.35 -6.47 -16.46
N GLU A 21 -3.39 -5.81 -17.00
CA GLU A 21 -3.38 -5.24 -18.35
C GLU A 21 -2.28 -4.19 -18.55
N ALA A 22 -1.99 -3.39 -17.52
CA ALA A 22 -0.93 -2.38 -17.54
C ALA A 22 0.50 -2.95 -17.42
N GLY A 23 0.65 -4.27 -17.44
CA GLY A 23 1.94 -4.97 -17.39
C GLY A 23 2.16 -5.72 -16.08
N VAL A 24 2.40 -7.03 -16.21
CA VAL A 24 2.59 -7.95 -15.07
C VAL A 24 3.84 -7.61 -14.26
N ALA A 25 4.96 -7.32 -14.93
CA ALA A 25 6.26 -7.11 -14.26
C ALA A 25 6.20 -5.98 -13.21
N GLY A 26 5.58 -4.85 -13.54
CA GLY A 26 5.43 -3.73 -12.60
C GLY A 26 4.52 -4.06 -11.41
N ARG A 27 3.47 -4.87 -11.63
CA ARG A 27 2.58 -5.33 -10.56
C ARG A 27 3.28 -6.29 -9.61
N LEU A 28 4.06 -7.23 -10.14
CA LEU A 28 4.84 -8.16 -9.32
C LEU A 28 5.96 -7.45 -8.57
N ALA A 29 6.68 -6.51 -9.21
CA ALA A 29 7.67 -5.68 -8.52
C ALA A 29 7.04 -4.91 -7.35
N GLY A 30 5.91 -4.23 -7.60
CA GLY A 30 5.19 -3.52 -6.54
C GLY A 30 4.59 -4.43 -5.47
N LEU A 31 4.27 -5.69 -5.78
CA LEU A 31 3.85 -6.67 -4.77
C LEU A 31 5.05 -7.12 -3.91
N ARG A 32 6.20 -7.36 -4.55
CA ARG A 32 7.45 -7.75 -3.88
C ARG A 32 7.87 -6.71 -2.84
N ASP A 33 7.80 -5.44 -3.21
CA ASP A 33 8.13 -4.32 -2.32
C ASP A 33 7.14 -4.21 -1.15
N ARG A 34 5.82 -4.38 -1.40
CA ARG A 34 4.79 -4.36 -0.35
C ARG A 34 4.90 -5.52 0.63
N LEU A 35 5.39 -6.67 0.17
CA LEU A 35 5.66 -7.84 1.00
C LEU A 35 7.04 -7.78 1.68
N PHE A 36 7.78 -6.67 1.50
CA PHE A 36 9.12 -6.45 2.07
C PHE A 36 10.15 -7.53 1.71
N LEU A 37 9.98 -8.23 0.59
CA LEU A 37 10.88 -9.32 0.18
C LEU A 37 12.28 -8.84 -0.27
N ASN A 38 12.45 -7.53 -0.43
CA ASN A 38 13.70 -6.86 -0.78
C ASN A 38 14.37 -6.19 0.43
N MET A 39 13.87 -6.42 1.64
CA MET A 39 14.29 -5.74 2.86
C MET A 39 14.73 -6.74 3.94
N PRO A 40 15.79 -6.47 4.71
CA PRO A 40 16.13 -7.25 5.90
C PRO A 40 14.99 -7.21 6.93
N GLU A 41 14.71 -8.36 7.55
CA GLU A 41 13.57 -8.53 8.47
C GLU A 41 13.58 -7.54 9.64
N GLU A 42 14.77 -7.18 10.13
CA GLU A 42 14.96 -6.26 11.26
C GLU A 42 14.49 -4.84 10.94
N LYS A 43 14.46 -4.46 9.65
CA LYS A 43 14.02 -3.13 9.21
C LYS A 43 12.51 -3.06 8.96
N VAL A 44 11.84 -4.20 8.77
CA VAL A 44 10.43 -4.26 8.37
C VAL A 44 9.52 -3.57 9.38
N ALA A 45 9.70 -3.86 10.67
CA ALA A 45 8.87 -3.27 11.73
C ALA A 45 8.97 -1.74 11.78
N VAL A 46 10.18 -1.20 11.61
CA VAL A 46 10.43 0.26 11.60
C VAL A 46 9.83 0.88 10.35
N SER A 47 9.97 0.24 9.18
CA SER A 47 9.37 0.72 7.93
C SER A 47 7.84 0.75 7.99
N ILE A 48 7.20 -0.30 8.52
CA ILE A 48 5.74 -0.33 8.69
C ILE A 48 5.28 0.80 9.63
N ARG A 49 5.97 1.00 10.77
CA ARG A 49 5.63 2.09 11.70
C ARG A 49 5.69 3.46 11.01
N SER A 50 6.77 3.71 10.27
CA SER A 50 6.94 4.96 9.52
C SER A 50 5.83 5.16 8.46
N MET A 51 5.37 4.10 7.80
CA MET A 51 4.23 4.17 6.88
C MET A 51 2.94 4.56 7.60
N VAL A 52 2.66 3.98 8.77
CA VAL A 52 1.48 4.30 9.58
C VAL A 52 1.49 5.76 10.04
N GLU A 53 2.61 6.23 10.56
CA GLU A 53 2.77 7.63 11.01
C GLU A 53 2.51 8.62 9.87
N ARG A 54 3.11 8.37 8.70
CA ARG A 54 2.89 9.21 7.50
C ARG A 54 1.45 9.21 7.01
N SER A 55 0.75 8.08 7.15
CA SER A 55 -0.67 7.99 6.78
C SER A 55 -1.57 8.72 7.78
N TYR A 56 -1.23 8.66 9.07
CA TYR A 56 -1.97 9.36 10.13
C TYR A 56 -1.83 10.89 9.98
N ASP A 57 -0.62 11.38 9.78
CA ASP A 57 -0.31 12.81 9.63
C ASP A 57 -0.45 13.32 8.20
N HIS A 58 -1.27 12.66 7.38
CA HIS A 58 -1.45 13.06 5.99
C HIS A 58 -2.17 14.42 5.92
N PHE A 59 -1.45 15.44 5.44
CA PHE A 59 -1.90 16.84 5.39
C PHE A 59 -3.30 17.02 4.80
N GLY A 60 -3.62 16.32 3.71
CA GLY A 60 -4.93 16.41 3.07
C GLY A 60 -6.07 15.90 3.97
N THR A 61 -5.81 14.84 4.72
CA THR A 61 -6.76 14.26 5.68
C THR A 61 -6.99 15.24 6.82
N THR A 62 -5.92 15.79 7.40
CA THR A 62 -6.01 16.80 8.46
C THR A 62 -6.77 18.05 8.01
N LYS A 63 -6.52 18.52 6.78
CA LYS A 63 -7.23 19.69 6.22
C LYS A 63 -8.70 19.42 6.00
N TYR A 64 -9.05 18.23 5.51
CA TYR A 64 -10.45 17.85 5.36
C TYR A 64 -11.15 17.75 6.72
N ASP A 65 -10.52 17.12 7.72
CA ASP A 65 -11.05 17.05 9.08
C ASP A 65 -11.30 18.46 9.66
N GLN A 66 -10.34 19.38 9.48
CA GLN A 66 -10.52 20.78 9.87
C GLN A 66 -11.73 21.41 9.18
N PHE A 67 -11.85 21.26 7.85
CA PHE A 67 -13.00 21.77 7.11
C PHE A 67 -14.33 21.18 7.64
N GLN A 68 -14.39 19.88 7.93
CA GLN A 68 -15.59 19.25 8.49
C GLN A 68 -15.97 19.82 9.85
N VAL A 69 -14.99 20.10 10.72
CA VAL A 69 -15.21 20.76 12.01
C VAL A 69 -15.74 22.17 11.81
N PHE A 70 -15.11 22.98 10.95
CA PHE A 70 -15.47 24.39 10.76
C PHE A 70 -16.79 24.60 10.02
N SER A 71 -17.04 23.85 8.95
CA SER A 71 -18.21 24.05 8.08
C SER A 71 -19.42 23.25 8.53
N ASN A 72 -19.22 22.05 9.06
CA ASN A 72 -20.31 21.11 9.35
C ASN A 72 -20.45 20.79 10.85
N GLY A 73 -19.53 21.23 11.70
CA GLY A 73 -19.54 20.92 13.14
C GLY A 73 -19.25 19.44 13.46
N ILE A 74 -18.73 18.67 12.49
CA ILE A 74 -18.43 17.25 12.66
C ILE A 74 -16.98 17.13 13.16
N ALA A 75 -16.83 16.76 14.43
CA ALA A 75 -15.53 16.47 15.04
C ALA A 75 -15.21 14.97 15.00
N LYS A 76 -13.91 14.66 15.04
CA LYS A 76 -13.38 13.29 15.11
C LYS A 76 -13.59 12.66 16.48
#